data_AF-A0A7X9GW73-F1
#
_entry.id   AF-A0A7X9GW73-F1
#
_cell.length_a   1.000
_cell.length_b   1.000
_cell.length_c   1.000
_cell.angle_alpha   90.00
_cell.angle_beta   90.00
_cell.angle_gamma   90.00
#
_symmetry.space_group_name_H-M   'P 1'
#
loop_
_entity.id
_entity.type
_entity.pdbx_description
1 polymer ?
#
loop_
_entity_poly.entity_id
_entity_poly.type
_entity_poly.pdbx_seq_one_letter_code
_entity_poly.pdbx_strand_id
1 'polypeptide(L)' 'MSKKFKRNFGKLKENVELQDINELMEMGLKKEEISRELGISPKYIKKVFKDYYRDY' A
#
# COMPACT_ATOMS: atom_id res chain seq x y z
N MET A 1 28.00 3.45 -5.17
CA MET A 1 27.50 3.12 -3.82
C MET A 1 25.98 3.25 -3.80
N SER A 2 25.22 2.18 -4.09
CA SER A 2 23.75 2.24 -4.08
C SER A 2 23.25 2.47 -2.65
N LYS A 3 22.75 3.67 -2.37
CA LYS A 3 22.07 4.01 -1.10
C LYS A 3 20.84 3.12 -0.98
N LYS A 4 20.99 1.98 -0.31
CA LYS A 4 19.88 1.14 0.15
C LYS A 4 19.10 1.97 1.18
N PHE A 5 18.07 2.67 0.73
CA PHE A 5 17.03 3.23 1.59
C PHE A 5 16.36 2.07 2.32
N LYS A 6 16.91 1.68 3.48
CA LYS A 6 16.18 0.91 4.48
C LYS A 6 15.09 1.83 5.02
N ARG A 7 13.96 1.87 4.30
CA ARG A 7 12.73 2.45 4.84
C ARG A 7 12.26 1.48 5.91
N ASN A 8 12.35 1.91 7.16
CA ASN A 8 11.80 1.20 8.31
C ASN A 8 10.28 1.09 8.09
N PHE A 9 9.84 0.00 7.47
CA PHE A 9 8.43 -0.42 7.42
C PHE A 9 7.99 -1.09 8.73
N GLY A 10 8.79 -1.02 9.79
CA GLY A 10 8.57 -1.74 11.05
C GLY A 10 7.48 -1.17 11.96
N LYS A 11 6.73 -0.17 11.49
CA LYS A 11 5.50 0.32 12.13
C LYS A 11 4.41 0.57 11.08
N LEU A 12 4.36 -0.23 10.02
CA LEU A 12 3.14 -0.35 9.24
C LEU A 12 2.08 -0.79 10.26
N LYS A 13 1.12 0.09 10.52
CA LYS A 13 -0.10 -0.18 11.26
C LYS A 13 -0.59 -1.56 10.76
N GLU A 14 -0.43 -2.60 11.57
CA GLU A 14 -0.59 -4.03 11.17
C GLU A 14 -2.02 -4.38 10.69
N ASN A 15 -2.92 -3.40 10.65
CA ASN A 15 -4.34 -3.54 10.37
C ASN A 15 -4.77 -2.61 9.22
N VAL A 16 -3.93 -2.47 8.20
CA VAL A 16 -4.43 -1.92 6.92
C VAL A 16 -4.56 -3.09 5.99
N GLU A 17 -5.80 -3.57 5.87
CA GLU A 17 -6.15 -4.73 5.09
C GLU A 17 -6.31 -4.34 3.62
N LEU A 18 -6.29 -5.34 2.74
CA LEU A 18 -6.60 -5.14 1.33
C LEU A 18 -7.97 -4.45 1.15
N GLN A 19 -8.91 -4.71 2.06
CA GLN A 19 -10.24 -4.14 2.05
C GLN A 19 -10.19 -2.60 2.09
N ASP A 20 -9.45 -2.00 3.01
CA ASP A 20 -9.31 -0.53 3.10
C ASP A 20 -8.74 0.07 1.81
N ILE A 21 -7.76 -0.62 1.20
CA ILE A 21 -7.15 -0.20 -0.07
C ILE A 21 -8.16 -0.32 -1.21
N ASN A 22 -8.98 -1.38 -1.22
CA ASN A 22 -9.97 -1.63 -2.25
C ASN A 22 -11.11 -0.61 -2.17
N GLU A 23 -11.64 -0.34 -0.98
CA GLU A 23 -12.69 0.66 -0.75
C GLU A 23 -12.28 2.04 -1.27
N LEU A 24 -11.06 2.49 -0.94
CA LEU A 24 -10.55 3.76 -1.43
C LEU A 24 -10.33 3.76 -2.95
N MET A 25 -9.91 2.64 -3.54
CA MET A 25 -9.84 2.56 -5.00
C MET A 25 -11.21 2.55 -5.68
N GLU A 26 -12.22 1.91 -5.10
CA GLU A 26 -13.60 1.93 -5.59
C GLU A 26 -14.20 3.34 -5.52
N MET A 27 -13.79 4.13 -4.52
CA MET A 27 -14.07 5.57 -4.45
C MET A 27 -13.28 6.41 -5.49
N GLY A 28 -12.39 5.79 -6.28
CA GLY A 28 -11.61 6.46 -7.32
C GLY A 28 -10.32 7.13 -6.82
N LEU A 29 -9.88 6.85 -5.59
CA LEU A 29 -8.64 7.41 -5.06
C LEU A 29 -7.42 6.79 -5.74
N LYS A 30 -6.40 7.63 -5.94
CA LYS A 30 -5.11 7.21 -6.50
C LYS A 30 -4.27 6.55 -5.42
N LYS A 31 -3.36 5.65 -5.83
CA LYS A 31 -2.42 4.96 -4.93
C LYS A 31 -1.62 5.90 -4.03
N GLU A 32 -1.35 7.13 -4.48
CA GLU A 32 -0.67 8.16 -3.71
C GLU A 32 -1.57 8.75 -2.60
N GLU A 33 -2.84 9.00 -2.90
CA GLU A 33 -3.86 9.45 -1.94
C GLU A 33 -4.07 8.37 -0.87
N ILE A 34 -4.29 7.13 -1.31
CA ILE A 34 -4.47 5.95 -0.44
C ILE A 34 -3.27 5.77 0.48
N SER A 35 -2.06 6.01 -0.03
CA SER A 35 -0.84 5.92 0.79
C SER A 35 -0.77 6.97 1.90
N ARG A 36 -1.31 8.17 1.64
CA ARG A 36 -1.40 9.25 2.62
C ARG A 36 -2.52 9.01 3.63
N GLU A 37 -3.68 8.61 3.14
CA GLU A 37 -4.88 8.33 3.93
C GLU A 37 -4.63 7.19 4.93
N LEU A 38 -4.09 6.07 4.43
CA LEU A 38 -3.84 4.88 5.24
C LEU A 38 -2.49 4.93 5.97
N GLY A 39 -1.65 5.94 5.69
CA GLY A 39 -0.30 6.05 6.25
C GLY A 39 0.63 4.89 5.86
N ILE A 40 0.33 4.21 4.76
CA ILE A 40 1.08 3.05 4.26
C ILE A 40 1.95 3.46 3.08
N SER A 41 2.96 2.64 2.78
CA SER A 41 3.80 2.94 1.62
C SER A 41 3.07 2.65 0.30
N PRO A 42 3.24 3.48 -0.74
CA PRO A 42 2.74 3.14 -2.08
C PRO A 42 3.36 1.83 -2.61
N LYS A 43 4.54 1.46 -2.13
CA LYS A 43 5.15 0.14 -2.42
C LYS A 43 4.38 -1.02 -1.77
N TYR A 44 3.85 -0.81 -0.56
CA TYR A 44 3.03 -1.79 0.14
C TYR A 44 1.69 -1.96 -0.57
N ILE A 45 1.03 -0.86 -0.94
CA ILE A 45 -0.19 -0.88 -1.78
C ILE A 45 0.08 -1.67 -3.06
N LYS A 46 1.17 -1.38 -3.77
CA LYS A 46 1.52 -2.11 -4.99
C LYS A 46 1.77 -3.60 -4.74
N LYS A 47 2.33 -3.99 -3.60
CA LYS A 47 2.58 -5.38 -3.23
C LYS A 47 1.25 -6.10 -2.95
N VAL A 48 0.41 -5.54 -2.09
CA VAL A 48 -0.91 -6.06 -1.72
C VAL A 48 -1.81 -6.17 -2.96
N PHE A 49 -1.82 -5.13 -3.79
CA PHE A 49 -2.57 -5.11 -5.05
C PHE A 49 -2.06 -6.15 -6.04
N LYS A 50 -0.74 -6.30 -6.18
CA LYS A 50 -0.16 -7.33 -7.04
C LYS A 50 -0.48 -8.73 -6.54
N ASP A 51 -0.54 -8.94 -5.24
CA ASP A 51 -0.91 -10.23 -4.64
C ASP A 51 -2.38 -10.56 -4.96
N TYR A 52 -3.28 -9.60 -4.78
CA TYR A 52 -4.72 -9.77 -5.04
C TYR A 52 -5.06 -9.98 -6.52
N TYR A 53 -4.47 -9.17 -7.42
CA TYR A 53 -4.73 -9.25 -8.87
C TYR A 53 -3.86 -10.27 -9.60
N ARG A 54 -3.03 -11.05 -8.89
CA ARG A 54 -2.25 -12.13 -9.53
C ARG A 54 -3.05 -13.43 -9.64
N ASP A 55 -4.13 -13.55 -8.88
CA ASP A 55 -5.05 -14.69 -8.90
C ASP A 55 -6.27 -14.50 -9.84
N TYR A 56 -6.32 -13.38 -10.58
CA TYR A 56 -7.31 -13.10 -11.64
C TYR A 56 -6.61 -13.06 -13.01
#